data_AF-A0A9X2EI22-F1
#
_entry.id   AF-A0A9X2EI22-F1
#
_cell.length_a   1.000
_cell.length_b   1.000
_cell.length_c   1.000
_cell.angle_alpha   90.00
_cell.angle_beta   90.00
_cell.angle_gamma   90.00
#
_symmetry.space_group_name_H-M   'P 1'
#
loop_
_entity.id
_entity.type
_entity.pdbx_description
1 polymer ?
#
loop_
_entity_poly.entity_id
_entity_poly.type
_entity_poly.pdbx_seq_one_letter_code
_entity_poly.pdbx_strand_id
1 'polypeptide(L)' 'MFGEGRPEEILVGIVSAALAVLLAIRIRHALTKGVVPIYKKRISRSEVGEAKFNFVVIANAVGMLLLLWISADLIFQIR' A
#
# COMPACT_ATOMS: atom_id res chain seq x y z
N MET A 1 -14.28 -20.00 25.66
CA MET A 1 -14.99 -19.09 24.73
C MET A 1 -14.23 -19.07 23.41
N PHE A 2 -14.68 -19.86 22.43
CA PHE A 2 -14.42 -19.56 21.01
C PHE A 2 -15.27 -18.31 20.70
N GLY A 3 -14.88 -17.24 20.03
CA GLY A 3 -13.73 -16.91 19.19
C GLY A 3 -14.17 -15.85 18.17
N GLU A 4 -15.03 -14.90 18.57
CA GLU A 4 -15.80 -13.99 17.69
C GLU A 4 -15.02 -12.79 17.12
N GLY A 5 -13.69 -12.73 17.33
CA GLY A 5 -12.84 -11.69 16.74
C GLY A 5 -11.61 -12.21 15.99
N ARG A 6 -11.21 -13.47 16.20
CA ARG A 6 -9.99 -14.02 15.59
C ARG A 6 -10.11 -14.26 14.07
N PRO A 7 -11.21 -14.87 13.56
CA PRO A 7 -11.38 -15.06 12.12
C PRO A 7 -11.43 -13.73 11.36
N GLU A 8 -12.10 -12.73 11.94
CA GLU A 8 -12.26 -11.38 11.38
C GLU A 8 -10.91 -10.65 11.33
N GLU A 9 -10.13 -10.65 12.41
CA GLU A 9 -8.79 -10.07 12.46
C GLU A 9 -7.87 -10.68 11.41
N ILE A 10 -7.85 -12.02 11.29
CA ILE A 10 -7.04 -12.72 10.29
C ILE A 10 -7.48 -12.33 8.87
N LEU A 11 -8.79 -12.26 8.62
CA LEU A 11 -9.31 -11.85 7.31
C LEU A 11 -8.93 -10.40 6.97
N VAL A 12 -9.07 -9.47 7.92
CA VAL A 12 -8.62 -8.08 7.77
C VAL A 12 -7.11 -8.00 7.55
N GLY A 13 -6.33 -8.84 8.24
CA GLY A 13 -4.90 -8.97 8.04
C GLY A 13 -4.54 -9.42 6.62
N ILE A 14 -5.23 -10.44 6.09
CA ILE A 14 -5.03 -10.94 4.72
C ILE A 14 -5.43 -9.88 3.68
N VAL A 15 -6.56 -9.21 3.87
CA VAL A 15 -7.01 -8.13 2.97
C VAL A 15 -6.01 -6.98 2.98
N SER A 16 -5.51 -6.59 4.15
CA SER A 16 -4.46 -5.58 4.31
C SER A 16 -3.18 -5.97 3.57
N ALA A 17 -2.74 -7.23 3.67
CA ALA A 17 -1.60 -7.73 2.91
C ALA A 17 -1.82 -7.66 1.40
N ALA A 18 -3.00 -8.06 0.92
CA ALA A 18 -3.34 -7.99 -0.49
C ALA A 18 -3.31 -6.55 -1.02
N LEU A 19 -3.83 -5.58 -0.24
CA LEU A 19 -3.76 -4.16 -0.57
C LEU A 19 -2.31 -3.64 -0.59
N ALA A 20 -1.46 -4.09 0.34
CA ALA A 20 -0.04 -3.73 0.34
C ALA A 20 0.66 -4.25 -0.92
N VAL A 21 0.35 -5.47 -1.37
CA VAL A 21 0.89 -6.01 -2.63
C VAL A 21 0.47 -5.16 -3.84
N LEU A 22 -0.79 -4.73 -3.89
CA LEU A 22 -1.27 -3.83 -4.96
C LEU A 22 -0.54 -2.48 -4.95
N LEU A 23 -0.27 -1.91 -3.76
CA LEU A 23 0.55 -0.70 -3.63
C LEU A 23 1.99 -0.94 -4.07
N ALA A 24 2.59 -2.08 -3.74
CA ALA A 24 3.95 -2.45 -4.17
C ALA A 24 4.04 -2.49 -5.70
N ILE A 25 3.05 -3.10 -6.38
CA ILE A 25 2.96 -3.12 -7.84
C ILE A 25 2.85 -1.69 -8.39
N ARG A 26 2.05 -0.84 -7.75
CA ARG A 26 1.87 0.56 -8.16
C ARG A 26 3.16 1.37 -8.03
N ILE A 27 3.89 1.22 -6.92
CA ILE A 27 5.19 1.85 -6.69
C ILE A 27 6.20 1.36 -7.73
N ARG A 28 6.28 0.05 -7.97
CA ARG A 28 7.16 -0.52 -9.00
C ARG A 28 6.84 0.03 -10.39
N HIS A 29 5.56 0.15 -10.74
CA HIS A 29 5.14 0.77 -12.00
C HIS A 29 5.52 2.25 -12.06
N ALA A 30 5.37 3.01 -10.97
CA ALA A 30 5.78 4.41 -10.91
C ALA A 30 7.30 4.55 -11.13
N LEU A 31 8.11 3.73 -10.45
CA LEU A 31 9.57 3.76 -10.57
C LEU A 31 10.06 3.34 -11.96
N THR A 32 9.43 2.33 -12.57
CA THR A 32 9.85 1.81 -13.89
C THR A 32 9.34 2.65 -15.06
N LYS A 33 8.11 3.15 -14.99
CA LYS A 33 7.48 3.90 -16.10
C LYS A 33 7.58 5.41 -15.94
N GLY A 34 8.00 5.91 -14.76
CA GLY A 34 8.03 7.36 -14.47
C GLY A 34 6.65 8.01 -14.46
N VAL A 35 5.58 7.21 -14.33
CA VAL A 35 4.19 7.63 -14.41
C VAL A 35 3.40 7.00 -13.27
N VAL A 36 2.74 7.84 -12.48
CA VAL A 36 1.78 7.41 -11.46
C VAL A 36 0.36 7.55 -12.06
N PRO A 37 -0.35 6.43 -12.31
CA PRO A 37 -1.76 6.52 -12.66
C PRO A 37 -2.55 7.00 -11.43
N ILE A 38 -3.30 8.09 -11.53
CA ILE A 38 -4.25 8.57 -10.53
C ILE A 38 -5.65 8.51 -11.14
N TYR A 39 -6.32 7.36 -10.96
CA TYR A 39 -7.72 7.05 -11.32
C TYR A 39 -8.11 7.40 -12.78
N LYS A 40 -8.26 8.70 -13.11
CA LYS A 40 -8.60 9.22 -14.44
C LYS A 40 -7.48 10.01 -15.14
N LYS A 41 -6.35 10.26 -14.47
CA LYS A 41 -5.21 10.99 -15.04
C LYS A 41 -3.91 10.20 -14.83
N ARG A 42 -2.95 10.36 -15.74
CA ARG A 42 -1.60 9.84 -15.58
C ARG A 42 -0.72 11.02 -15.21
N ILE A 43 -0.13 11.01 -14.02
CA ILE A 43 0.84 12.01 -13.62
C ILE A 43 2.21 11.51 -14.04
N SER A 44 2.83 12.18 -15.02
CA SER A 44 4.23 11.93 -15.36
C SER A 44 5.15 12.77 -14.48
N ARG A 45 6.38 12.28 -14.29
CA ARG A 45 7.45 13.05 -13.63
C ARG A 45 7.76 14.37 -14.35
N SER A 46 7.56 14.42 -15.67
CA SER A 46 7.84 15.60 -16.50
C SER A 46 6.77 16.69 -16.41
N GLU A 47 5.50 16.34 -16.15
CA GLU A 47 4.41 17.32 -16.06
C GLU A 47 4.34 18.00 -14.69
N VAL A 48 4.59 17.25 -13.61
CA VAL A 48 4.29 17.71 -12.24
C VAL A 48 5.56 18.03 -11.46
N GLY A 49 6.73 17.68 -12.00
CA GLY A 49 8.04 17.88 -11.38
C GLY A 49 8.44 16.75 -10.44
N GLU A 50 9.75 16.58 -10.30
CA GLU A 50 10.36 15.46 -9.57
C GLU A 50 9.97 15.40 -8.10
N ALA A 51 9.89 16.55 -7.43
CA ALA A 51 9.53 16.62 -6.01
C ALA A 51 8.10 16.12 -5.74
N LYS A 52 7.12 16.54 -6.55
CA LYS A 52 5.72 16.13 -6.40
C LYS A 52 5.52 14.67 -6.78
N PHE A 53 6.22 14.19 -7.82
CA PHE A 53 6.22 12.78 -8.20
C PHE A 53 6.75 11.90 -7.06
N ASN A 54 7.91 12.27 -6.51
CA ASN A 54 8.52 11.54 -5.39
C ASN A 54 7.64 11.57 -4.14
N PHE A 55 6.99 12.71 -3.84
CA PHE A 55 6.04 12.80 -2.73
C PHE A 55 4.91 11.77 -2.86
N VAL A 56 4.30 11.64 -4.04
CA VAL A 56 3.22 10.67 -4.26
C VAL A 56 3.73 9.23 -4.12
N VAL A 57 4.92 8.93 -4.65
CA VAL A 57 5.53 7.60 -4.52
C VAL A 57 5.83 7.28 -3.05
N ILE A 58 6.42 8.23 -2.31
CA ILE A 58 6.72 8.08 -0.88
C ILE A 58 5.44 7.90 -0.07
N ALA A 59 4.39 8.67 -0.33
CA ALA A 59 3.11 8.51 0.35
C ALA A 59 2.50 7.11 0.15
N ASN A 60 2.59 6.56 -1.07
CA ASN A 60 2.16 5.18 -1.33
C ASN A 60 3.06 4.16 -0.62
N ALA A 61 4.38 4.40 -0.57
CA ALA A 61 5.32 3.53 0.13
C ALA A 61 5.07 3.52 1.65
N VAL A 62 4.81 4.68 2.25
CA VAL A 62 4.42 4.79 3.67
C VAL A 62 3.12 4.06 3.93
N GLY A 63 2.09 4.28 3.10
CA GLY A 63 0.81 3.56 3.22
C GLY A 63 0.97 2.04 3.10
N MET A 64 1.83 1.58 2.19
CA MET A 64 2.17 0.15 2.05
C MET A 64 2.82 -0.40 3.32
N LEU A 65 3.79 0.31 3.89
CA LEU A 65 4.47 -0.11 5.13
C LEU A 65 3.50 -0.18 6.31
N LEU A 66 2.60 0.81 6.44
CA LEU A 66 1.56 0.80 7.48
C LEU A 66 0.61 -0.39 7.31
N LEU A 67 0.19 -0.70 6.08
CA LEU A 67 -0.66 -1.87 5.81
C LEU A 67 0.07 -3.19 6.11
N LEU A 68 1.36 -3.29 5.79
CA LEU A 68 2.15 -4.48 6.14
C LEU A 68 2.31 -4.62 7.64
N TRP A 69 2.54 -3.52 8.36
CA TRP A 69 2.61 -3.53 9.83
C TRP A 69 1.30 -4.00 10.44
N ILE A 70 0.17 -3.38 10.07
CA ILE A 70 -1.16 -3.74 10.59
C ILE A 70 -1.49 -5.19 10.22
N SER A 71 -1.18 -5.60 8.98
CA SER A 71 -1.38 -6.98 8.55
C SER A 71 -0.56 -7.97 9.40
N ALA A 72 0.71 -7.66 9.66
CA ALA A 72 1.58 -8.50 10.47
C ALA A 72 1.10 -8.56 11.93
N ASP A 73 0.70 -7.44 12.52
CA ASP A 73 0.10 -7.39 13.85
C ASP A 73 -1.17 -8.25 13.93
N LEU A 74 -2.10 -8.10 12.97
CA LEU A 74 -3.36 -8.86 12.95
C LEU A 74 -3.17 -10.37 12.68
N ILE A 75 -2.20 -10.76 11.85
CA ILE A 75 -1.95 -12.17 11.49
C ILE A 75 -1.13 -12.88 12.58
N PHE A 76 -0.09 -12.22 13.08
CA PHE A 76 0.89 -12.82 13.99
C PHE A 76 0.67 -12.43 15.46
N GLN A 77 -0.27 -11.53 15.75
CA GLN A 77 -0.53 -10.97 17.08
C GLN A 77 0.73 -10.39 17.73
N ILE A 78 1.55 -9.70 16.92
CA ILE A 78 2.78 -9.02 17.34
C ILE A 78 2.37 -7.69 17.98
N ARG A 79 1.75 -7.78 19.16
CA ARG A 79 1.28 -6.63 19.91
C ARG A 79 2.43 -5.77 20.43
#